data_AF-M6VDX9-F1
#
_entry.id   AF-M6VDX9-F1
#
_cell.length_a   1.000
_cell.length_b   1.000
_cell.length_c   1.000
_cell.angle_alpha   90.00
_cell.angle_beta   90.00
_cell.angle_gamma   90.00
#
_symmetry.space_group_name_H-M   'P 1'
#
loop_
_entity.id
_entity.type
_entity.pdbx_description
1 polymer ?
#
loop_
_entity_poly.entity_id
_entity_poly.type
_entity_poly.pdbx_seq_one_letter_code
_entity_poly.pdbx_strand_id
1 'polypeptide(L)'
;MWNSISNNVKISFVSLAFLGFFSLGAIGFGLYYLIFPIAGFFFPHPDSLHGDWVWPSAILVSILWPLGFIFASILFNFLKKRNWPKSILYFLYIPILWFWVAFLWLYLINHKM
;
A
#
# COMPACT_ATOMS: atom_id res chain seq x y z
N MET A 1 29.55 -18.09 -4.44
CA MET A 1 28.18 -18.43 -4.91
C MET A 1 27.75 -17.62 -6.13
N TRP A 2 27.91 -16.29 -6.18
CA TRP A 2 27.52 -15.51 -7.37
C TRP A 2 28.26 -15.90 -8.67
N ASN A 3 29.55 -16.22 -8.56
CA ASN A 3 30.38 -16.58 -9.72
C ASN A 3 30.12 -18.00 -10.25
N SER A 4 29.41 -18.85 -9.51
CA SER A 4 29.06 -20.23 -9.94
C SER A 4 27.69 -20.32 -10.62
N ILE A 5 26.95 -19.22 -10.72
CA ILE A 5 25.59 -19.16 -11.29
C ILE A 5 25.67 -18.76 -12.77
N SER A 6 24.87 -19.40 -13.62
CA SER A 6 24.82 -19.10 -15.06
C SER A 6 24.38 -17.66 -15.34
N ASN A 7 24.87 -17.08 -16.43
CA ASN A 7 24.57 -15.68 -16.76
C ASN A 7 23.07 -15.43 -16.95
N ASN A 8 22.34 -16.41 -17.50
CA ASN A 8 20.89 -16.34 -17.69
C ASN A 8 20.17 -16.17 -16.34
N VAL A 9 20.58 -16.91 -15.30
CA VAL A 9 19.98 -16.79 -13.97
C VAL A 9 20.26 -15.43 -13.34
N LYS A 10 21.47 -14.88 -13.54
CA LYS A 10 21.81 -13.53 -13.06
C LYS A 10 20.92 -12.46 -13.68
N ILE A 11 20.75 -12.51 -15.00
CA ILE A 11 19.90 -11.58 -15.74
C ILE A 11 18.45 -11.71 -15.27
N SER A 12 17.92 -12.93 -15.18
CA SER A 12 16.56 -13.16 -14.69
C SER A 12 16.36 -12.63 -13.26
N PHE A 13 17.33 -12.84 -12.36
CA PHE A 13 17.27 -12.35 -10.99
C PHE A 13 17.20 -10.81 -10.93
N VAL A 14 18.07 -10.13 -11.68
CA VAL A 14 18.07 -8.66 -11.76
C VAL A 14 16.75 -8.14 -12.34
N SER A 15 16.25 -8.77 -13.40
CA SER A 15 14.96 -8.40 -14.00
C SER A 15 13.79 -8.59 -13.04
N LEU A 16 13.77 -9.68 -12.28
CA LEU A 16 12.74 -9.94 -11.27
C LEU A 16 12.80 -8.95 -10.12
N ALA A 17 14.00 -8.61 -9.63
CA ALA A 17 14.17 -7.60 -8.59
C ALA A 17 13.67 -6.23 -9.07
N PHE A 18 14.00 -5.84 -10.30
CA PHE A 18 13.54 -4.60 -10.90
C PHE A 18 12.01 -4.56 -11.07
N LEU A 19 11.43 -5.63 -11.63
CA LEU A 19 9.98 -5.75 -11.79
C LEU A 19 9.25 -5.75 -10.45
N GLY A 20 9.78 -6.43 -9.44
CA GLY A 20 9.22 -6.45 -8.09
C GLY A 20 9.21 -5.06 -7.46
N PHE A 21 10.32 -4.31 -7.59
CA PHE A 21 10.42 -2.94 -7.11
C PHE A 21 9.43 -1.99 -7.80
N PHE A 22 9.31 -2.09 -9.13
CA PHE A 22 8.33 -1.31 -9.89
C PHE A 22 6.88 -1.67 -9.54
N SER A 23 6.60 -2.95 -9.31
CA SER A 23 5.29 -3.43 -8.85
C SER A 23 4.90 -2.79 -7.51
N LEU A 24 5.83 -2.69 -6.55
CA LEU A 24 5.57 -2.02 -5.28
C LEU A 24 5.22 -0.54 -5.46
N GLY A 25 5.96 0.21 -6.29
CA GLY A 25 5.60 1.60 -6.56
C GLY A 25 4.24 1.72 -7.24
N ALA A 26 3.96 0.86 -8.23
CA ALA A 26 2.68 0.84 -8.95
C ALA A 26 1.49 0.53 -8.02
N ILE A 27 1.63 -0.41 -7.08
CA ILE A 27 0.61 -0.69 -6.06
C ILE A 27 0.36 0.55 -5.20
N GLY A 28 1.41 1.26 -4.80
CA GLY A 28 1.31 2.41 -3.89
C GLY A 28 0.53 3.56 -4.51
N PHE A 29 0.86 3.88 -5.77
CA PHE A 29 0.09 4.83 -6.56
C PHE A 29 -1.32 4.34 -6.87
N GLY A 30 -1.50 3.06 -7.20
CA GLY A 30 -2.82 2.47 -7.40
C GLY A 30 -3.72 2.64 -6.18
N LEU A 31 -3.17 2.43 -4.98
CA LEU A 31 -3.84 2.69 -3.71
C LEU A 31 -4.17 4.18 -3.53
N TYR A 32 -3.29 5.09 -3.94
CA TYR A 32 -3.58 6.53 -3.95
C TYR A 32 -4.80 6.82 -4.84
N TYR A 33 -4.78 6.37 -6.10
CA TYR A 33 -5.89 6.57 -7.02
C TYR A 33 -7.21 6.00 -6.48
N LEU A 34 -7.15 4.91 -5.73
CA LEU A 34 -8.32 4.29 -5.10
C LEU A 34 -8.92 5.17 -3.98
N ILE A 35 -8.09 5.91 -3.23
CA ILE A 35 -8.57 6.82 -2.18
C ILE A 35 -8.95 8.21 -2.71
N PHE A 36 -8.38 8.63 -3.85
CA PHE A 36 -8.51 10.00 -4.34
C PHE A 36 -9.96 10.49 -4.55
N PRO A 37 -10.93 9.71 -5.08
CA PRO A 37 -12.28 10.21 -5.32
C PRO A 37 -13.02 10.74 -4.07
N ILE A 38 -12.70 10.19 -2.90
CA ILE A 38 -13.32 10.59 -1.63
C ILE A 38 -12.38 11.50 -0.84
N ALA A 39 -11.08 11.20 -0.88
CA ALA A 39 -10.09 11.89 -0.08
C ALA A 39 -9.59 13.18 -0.75
N GLY A 40 -9.76 13.37 -2.06
CA GLY A 40 -9.13 14.42 -2.88
C GLY A 40 -9.38 15.88 -2.44
N PHE A 41 -10.33 16.14 -1.53
CA PHE A 41 -10.44 17.43 -0.86
C PHE A 41 -9.29 17.73 0.11
N PHE A 42 -8.66 16.70 0.66
CA PHE A 42 -7.57 16.80 1.65
C PHE A 42 -6.18 16.55 1.06
N PHE A 43 -6.11 16.12 -0.20
CA PHE A 43 -4.88 15.64 -0.83
C PHE A 43 -4.68 16.32 -2.18
N PRO A 44 -3.43 16.63 -2.57
CA PRO A 44 -3.14 17.02 -3.95
C PRO A 44 -3.52 15.89 -4.92
N HIS A 45 -3.81 16.25 -6.18
CA HIS A 45 -4.04 15.25 -7.21
C HIS A 45 -2.78 14.38 -7.36
N PRO A 46 -2.89 13.04 -7.51
CA PRO A 46 -1.72 12.16 -7.67
C PRO A 46 -0.73 12.65 -8.73
N ASP A 47 -1.24 13.11 -9.88
CA ASP A 47 -0.42 13.64 -10.99
C ASP A 47 0.32 14.95 -10.69
N SER A 48 -0.07 15.67 -9.63
CA SER A 48 0.60 16.90 -9.19
C SER A 48 1.78 16.64 -8.24
N LEU A 49 2.00 15.38 -7.84
CA LEU A 49 3.10 15.00 -6.97
C LEU A 49 4.40 14.93 -7.78
N HIS A 50 5.38 15.72 -7.34
CA HIS A 50 6.70 15.76 -7.96
C HIS A 50 7.81 15.80 -6.90
N GLY A 51 8.99 15.32 -7.31
CA GLY A 51 10.20 15.27 -6.48
C GLY A 51 10.64 13.86 -6.13
N ASP A 52 11.87 13.75 -5.63
CA ASP A 52 12.56 12.47 -5.41
C ASP A 52 11.93 11.61 -4.32
N TRP A 53 11.11 12.21 -3.45
CA TRP A 53 10.42 11.56 -2.34
C TRP A 53 9.23 10.70 -2.79
N VAL A 54 8.54 11.08 -3.87
CA VAL A 54 7.23 10.50 -4.25
C VAL A 54 7.31 8.99 -4.49
N TRP A 55 8.36 8.54 -5.19
CA TRP A 55 8.53 7.11 -5.52
C TRP A 55 8.86 6.26 -4.28
N PRO A 56 9.85 6.64 -3.43
CA PRO A 56 10.02 6.05 -2.10
C PRO A 56 8.73 6.01 -1.27
N SER A 57 7.94 7.10 -1.24
CA SER A 57 6.66 7.12 -0.53
C SER A 57 5.72 6.04 -1.04
N ALA A 58 5.55 5.93 -2.36
CA ALA A 58 4.66 4.93 -2.96
C ALA A 58 5.07 3.51 -2.58
N ILE A 59 6.37 3.20 -2.59
CA ILE A 59 6.89 1.91 -2.14
C ILE A 59 6.61 1.68 -0.66
N LEU A 60 6.87 2.69 0.19
CA LEU A 60 6.61 2.59 1.63
C LEU A 60 5.12 2.35 1.91
N VAL A 61 4.22 3.05 1.21
CA VAL A 61 2.78 2.80 1.31
C VAL A 61 2.46 1.35 0.97
N SER A 62 3.00 0.80 -0.12
CA SER A 62 2.75 -0.60 -0.49
C SER A 62 3.25 -1.60 0.54
N ILE A 63 4.40 -1.34 1.17
CA ILE A 63 4.96 -2.20 2.21
C ILE A 63 4.15 -2.11 3.51
N LEU A 64 3.70 -0.90 3.87
CA LEU A 64 2.98 -0.64 5.13
C LEU A 64 1.48 -0.89 5.02
N TRP A 65 0.90 -0.88 3.82
CA TRP A 65 -0.53 -1.06 3.62
C TRP A 65 -1.06 -2.40 4.16
N PRO A 66 -0.37 -3.54 3.99
CA PRO A 66 -0.79 -4.81 4.59
C PRO A 66 -0.90 -4.79 6.12
N LEU A 67 -0.24 -3.87 6.82
CA LEU A 67 -0.41 -3.71 8.28
C LEU A 67 -1.84 -3.27 8.63
N GLY A 68 -2.57 -2.68 7.69
CA GLY A 68 -4.00 -2.38 7.79
C GLY A 68 -4.86 -3.60 8.15
N PHE A 69 -4.46 -4.80 7.69
CA PHE A 69 -5.17 -6.04 8.01
C PHE A 69 -5.10 -6.41 9.49
N ILE A 70 -4.06 -5.97 10.21
CA ILE A 70 -3.94 -6.17 11.66
C ILE A 70 -5.05 -5.39 12.36
N PHE A 71 -5.20 -4.10 12.03
CA PHE A 71 -6.25 -3.24 12.59
C PHE A 71 -7.65 -3.78 12.24
N ALA A 72 -7.83 -4.19 10.98
CA ALA A 72 -9.10 -4.79 10.54
C ALA A 72 -9.42 -6.09 11.29
N SER A 73 -8.42 -6.94 11.55
CA SER A 73 -8.61 -8.20 12.26
C SER A 73 -8.88 -8.01 13.75
N ILE A 74 -8.27 -7.00 14.38
CA ILE A 74 -8.58 -6.61 15.77
C ILE A 74 -10.05 -6.19 15.86
N LEU A 75 -10.52 -5.31 14.96
CA LEU A 75 -11.91 -4.87 14.95
C LEU A 75 -12.88 -6.02 14.64
N PHE A 76 -12.54 -6.88 13.68
CA PHE A 76 -13.30 -8.07 13.33
C PHE A 76 -13.52 -8.96 14.56
N ASN A 77 -12.45 -9.28 15.30
CA ASN A 77 -12.54 -10.11 16.49
C ASN A 77 -13.35 -9.46 17.61
N PHE A 78 -13.23 -8.15 17.77
CA PHE A 78 -13.99 -7.39 18.75
C PHE A 78 -15.50 -7.41 18.45
N LEU A 79 -15.89 -7.17 17.20
CA LEU A 79 -17.30 -7.15 16.79
C LEU A 79 -17.91 -8.55 16.68
N LYS A 80 -17.11 -9.57 16.32
CA LYS A 80 -17.52 -10.97 16.35
C LYS A 80 -17.95 -11.41 17.75
N LYS A 81 -17.25 -10.97 18.80
CA LYS A 81 -17.64 -11.22 20.21
C LYS A 81 -18.98 -10.59 20.59
N ARG A 82 -19.46 -9.61 19.81
CA ARG A 82 -20.76 -8.94 19.98
C ARG A 82 -21.86 -9.54 19.09
N ASN A 83 -21.66 -10.74 18.55
CA ASN A 83 -22.60 -11.44 17.66
C ASN A 83 -22.97 -10.68 16.38
N TRP A 84 -22.06 -9.84 15.85
CA TRP A 84 -22.25 -9.23 14.54
C TRP A 84 -22.20 -10.28 13.43
N PRO A 85 -23.01 -10.14 12.37
CA PRO A 85 -23.04 -11.10 11.28
C PRO A 85 -21.75 -11.08 10.47
N LYS A 86 -21.26 -12.26 10.07
CA LYS A 86 -19.98 -12.44 9.37
C LYS A 86 -19.85 -11.57 8.12
N SER A 87 -20.92 -11.43 7.35
CA SER A 87 -20.92 -10.60 6.13
C SER A 87 -20.55 -9.16 6.42
N ILE A 88 -21.16 -8.54 7.44
CA ILE A 88 -20.84 -7.16 7.83
C ILE A 88 -19.38 -7.04 8.27
N LEU A 89 -18.89 -8.04 9.02
CA LEU A 89 -17.50 -8.05 9.48
C LEU A 89 -16.49 -8.11 8.32
N TYR A 90 -16.76 -8.88 7.26
CA TYR A 90 -15.92 -8.87 6.05
C TYR A 90 -16.03 -7.55 5.29
N PHE A 91 -17.23 -6.99 5.17
CA PHE A 91 -17.43 -5.68 4.55
C PHE A 91 -16.66 -4.57 5.26
N LEU A 92 -16.48 -4.65 6.58
CA LEU A 92 -15.71 -3.68 7.35
C LEU A 92 -14.20 -3.68 7.06
N TYR A 93 -13.63 -4.74 6.46
CA TYR A 93 -12.22 -4.71 6.04
C TYR A 93 -11.96 -3.61 5.00
N ILE A 94 -12.90 -3.41 4.07
CA ILE A 94 -12.77 -2.45 2.97
C ILE A 94 -12.53 -1.03 3.51
N PRO A 95 -13.44 -0.43 4.31
CA PRO A 95 -13.23 0.92 4.82
C PRO A 95 -12.00 1.03 5.72
N ILE A 96 -11.67 0.01 6.53
CA ILE A 96 -10.48 0.07 7.41
C ILE A 96 -9.19 0.13 6.59
N LEU A 97 -9.05 -0.76 5.61
CA LEU A 97 -7.90 -0.76 4.71
C LEU A 97 -7.84 0.53 3.91
N TRP A 98 -8.98 1.04 3.46
CA TRP A 98 -9.09 2.30 2.74
C TRP A 98 -8.64 3.49 3.60
N PHE A 99 -9.13 3.61 4.84
CA PHE A 99 -8.70 4.63 5.79
C PHE A 99 -7.22 4.52 6.12
N TRP A 100 -6.69 3.31 6.23
CA TRP A 100 -5.26 3.10 6.47
C TRP A 100 -4.39 3.62 5.33
N VAL A 101 -4.79 3.39 4.06
CA VAL A 101 -4.10 3.99 2.90
C VAL A 101 -4.13 5.51 2.97
N ALA A 102 -5.30 6.10 3.23
CA ALA A 102 -5.45 7.54 3.35
C ALA A 102 -4.54 8.12 4.42
N PHE A 103 -4.49 7.48 5.59
CA PHE A 103 -3.61 7.88 6.69
C PHE A 103 -2.13 7.84 6.28
N LEU A 104 -1.67 6.76 5.64
CA LEU A 104 -0.28 6.62 5.19
C LEU A 104 0.11 7.72 4.19
N TRP A 105 -0.73 7.97 3.18
CA TRP A 105 -0.45 9.02 2.19
C TRP A 105 -0.46 10.42 2.82
N LEU A 106 -1.39 10.73 3.73
CA LEU A 106 -1.38 12.01 4.45
C LEU A 106 -0.07 12.20 5.20
N TYR A 107 0.35 11.17 5.91
CA TYR A 107 1.57 11.21 6.70
C TYR A 107 2.78 11.50 5.81
N LEU A 108 2.93 10.78 4.69
CA LEU A 108 4.09 10.92 3.81
C LEU A 108 4.11 12.24 3.06
N ILE A 109 2.95 12.72 2.57
CA ILE A 109 2.85 14.02 1.90
C ILE A 109 3.23 15.15 2.86
N ASN A 110 2.76 15.10 4.10
CA ASN A 110 3.05 16.12 5.10
C ASN A 110 4.53 16.15 5.50
N HIS A 111 5.21 15.01 5.49
CA HIS A 111 6.62 14.91 5.86
C HIS A 111 7.58 14.92 4.66
N LYS A 112 7.05 14.94 3.43
CA LYS A 112 7.80 14.83 2.17
C LYS A 112 8.89 13.73 2.22
N MET A 113 8.51 12.58 2.77
CA MET A 113 9.34 11.37 2.85
C MET A 113 9.01 10.44 1.70
#